data_AF-A0A4C1VIT1-F1
#
_entry.id   AF-A0A4C1VIT1-F1
#
_cell.length_a   1.000
_cell.length_b   1.000
_cell.length_c   1.000
_cell.angle_alpha   90.00
_cell.angle_beta   90.00
_cell.angle_gamma   90.00
#
_symmetry.space_group_name_H-M   'P 1'
#
loop_
_entity.id
_entity.type
_entity.pdbx_description
1 polymer ?
#
loop_
_entity_poly.entity_id
_entity_poly.type
_entity_poly.pdbx_seq_one_letter_code
_entity_poly.pdbx_strand_id
1 'polypeptide(L)'
;MEVASSLSADSMIMALRRFMARRGQPDTLYSDHGTNFVGAAAELSRARLEIEERMSDEATTRAIRWLRIPPHAPHMGGSWERLVRSIKVALSATLHTRAPKTKYYTHCC
;
A
#
# COMPACT_ATOMS: atom_id res chain seq x y z
N MET A 1 4.93 7.54 -4.42
CA MET A 1 3.82 6.57 -4.35
C MET A 1 4.43 5.20 -4.53
N GLU A 2 4.16 4.24 -3.66
CA GLU A 2 4.60 2.86 -3.90
C GLU A 2 3.55 2.16 -4.74
N VAL A 3 3.94 1.71 -5.93
CA VAL A 3 3.05 0.97 -6.82
C VAL A 3 3.13 -0.50 -6.45
N ALA A 4 1.98 -1.13 -6.21
CA ALA A 4 1.85 -2.58 -6.22
C ALA A 4 1.46 -3.00 -7.64
N SER A 5 2.21 -3.93 -8.24
CA SER A 5 1.99 -4.39 -9.62
C SER A 5 0.77 -5.32 -9.73
N SER A 6 0.32 -5.91 -8.62
CA SER A 6 -0.89 -6.73 -8.54
C SER A 6 -1.49 -6.71 -7.13
N LEU A 7 -2.67 -7.30 -6.97
CA LEU A 7 -3.34 -7.52 -5.69
C LEU A 7 -2.87 -8.82 -5.02
N SER A 8 -1.57 -9.15 -5.10
CA SER A 8 -0.97 -10.32 -4.45
C SER A 8 -0.29 -9.96 -3.12
N ALA A 9 -0.04 -10.96 -2.28
CA ALA A 9 0.75 -10.81 -1.05
C ALA A 9 2.18 -10.33 -1.36
N ASP A 10 2.87 -10.95 -2.31
CA ASP A 10 4.22 -10.56 -2.74
C ASP A 10 4.29 -9.10 -3.18
N SER A 11 3.31 -8.66 -3.99
CA SER A 11 3.26 -7.28 -4.47
C SER A 11 3.06 -6.30 -3.32
N MET A 12 2.27 -6.68 -2.31
CA MET A 12 2.08 -5.90 -1.08
C MET A 12 3.35 -5.85 -0.24
N ILE A 13 4.05 -6.96 -0.04
CA ILE A 13 5.32 -7.00 0.70
C ILE A 13 6.36 -6.11 0.03
N MET A 14 6.48 -6.19 -1.30
CA MET A 14 7.43 -5.36 -2.05
C MET A 14 7.07 -3.87 -1.97
N ALA A 15 5.78 -3.52 -2.01
CA ALA A 15 5.32 -2.15 -1.80
C ALA A 15 5.64 -1.67 -0.38
N LEU A 16 5.41 -2.50 0.64
CA LEU A 16 5.71 -2.18 2.04
C LEU A 16 7.22 -2.01 2.26
N ARG A 17 8.06 -2.85 1.67
CA ARG A 17 9.54 -2.71 1.73
C ARG A 17 9.99 -1.37 1.14
N ARG A 18 9.46 -0.97 -0.02
CA ARG A 18 9.75 0.34 -0.62
C ARG A 18 9.27 1.48 0.28
N PHE A 19 8.08 1.35 0.86
CA PHE A 19 7.53 2.33 1.79
C PHE A 19 8.47 2.56 2.98
N MET A 20 8.91 1.48 3.64
CA MET A 20 9.81 1.55 4.78
C MET A 20 11.19 2.11 4.41
N ALA A 21 11.71 1.75 3.23
CA ALA A 21 12.98 2.29 2.76
C ALA A 21 12.94 3.82 2.55
N ARG A 22 11.77 4.38 2.22
CA ARG A 22 11.62 5.83 1.97
C ARG A 22 11.10 6.63 3.17
N ARG A 23 10.33 6.01 4.07
CA ARG A 23 9.61 6.69 5.16
C ARG A 23 10.03 6.23 6.55
N GLY A 24 10.90 5.23 6.64
CA GLY A 24 11.18 4.54 7.88
C GLY A 24 10.15 3.45 8.17
N GLN A 25 10.50 2.57 9.10
CA GLN A 25 9.60 1.49 9.53
C GLN A 25 8.46 2.07 10.39
N PRO A 26 7.19 1.79 10.06
CA PRO A 26 6.07 2.19 10.90
C PRO A 26 5.98 1.31 12.16
N ASP A 27 5.56 1.89 13.27
CA ASP A 27 5.31 1.13 14.50
C ASP A 27 4.03 0.27 14.39
N THR A 28 3.00 0.78 13.71
CA THR A 28 1.71 0.11 13.55
C THR A 28 1.18 0.26 12.12
N LEU A 29 0.66 -0.82 11.55
CA LEU A 29 0.04 -0.86 10.23
C LEU A 29 -1.42 -1.32 10.37
N TYR A 30 -2.36 -0.58 9.76
CA TYR A 30 -3.77 -0.95 9.71
C TYR A 30 -4.15 -1.41 8.29
N SER A 31 -4.87 -2.52 8.17
CA SER A 31 -5.41 -3.00 6.89
C SER A 31 -6.84 -3.54 7.05
N ASP A 32 -7.56 -3.62 5.94
CA ASP A 32 -8.79 -4.42 5.89
C ASP A 32 -8.47 -5.94 5.83
N HIS A 33 -9.51 -6.76 5.68
CA HIS A 33 -9.41 -8.22 5.56
C HIS A 33 -9.09 -8.71 4.14
N GLY A 34 -8.54 -7.85 3.27
CA GLY A 34 -8.11 -8.22 1.93
C GLY A 34 -7.09 -9.37 1.94
N THR A 35 -7.23 -10.30 1.00
CA THR A 35 -6.41 -11.53 0.95
C THR A 35 -4.92 -11.25 0.76
N ASN A 36 -4.58 -10.19 0.02
CA ASN A 36 -3.21 -9.69 -0.12
C ASN A 36 -2.60 -9.24 1.21
N PHE A 37 -3.37 -8.59 2.09
CA PHE A 37 -2.91 -8.16 3.40
C PHE A 37 -2.80 -9.33 4.38
N VAL A 38 -3.76 -10.25 4.34
CA VAL A 38 -3.73 -11.47 5.17
C VAL A 38 -2.51 -12.32 4.82
N GLY A 39 -2.26 -12.56 3.53
CA GLY A 39 -1.08 -13.30 3.08
C GLY A 39 0.23 -12.61 3.45
N ALA A 40 0.34 -11.30 3.18
CA ALA A 40 1.53 -10.53 3.52
C ALA A 40 1.83 -10.52 5.02
N ALA A 41 0.80 -10.37 5.87
CA ALA A 41 0.95 -10.40 7.32
C ALA A 41 1.44 -11.78 7.82
N ALA A 42 0.91 -12.87 7.25
CA ALA A 42 1.33 -14.22 7.58
C ALA A 42 2.80 -14.48 7.20
N GLU A 43 3.21 -14.09 5.99
CA GLU A 43 4.59 -14.24 5.52
C GLU A 43 5.58 -13.42 6.36
N LEU A 44 5.25 -12.18 6.70
CA LEU A 44 6.10 -11.34 7.55
C LEU A 44 6.22 -11.88 8.98
N SER A 45 5.14 -12.46 9.51
CA SER A 45 5.16 -13.10 10.83
C SER A 45 6.05 -14.34 10.83
N ARG A 46 5.99 -15.15 9.76
CA ARG A 46 6.86 -16.32 9.60
C ARG A 46 8.32 -15.91 9.45
N ALA A 47 8.61 -14.96 8.57
CA ALA A 47 9.98 -14.46 8.38
C ALA A 47 10.56 -13.89 9.68
N ARG A 48 9.71 -13.28 10.51
CA ARG A 48 10.11 -12.78 11.83
C ARG A 48 10.53 -13.91 12.77
N LEU A 49 9.72 -14.96 12.88
CA LEU A 49 10.03 -16.12 13.72
C LEU A 49 11.33 -16.80 13.26
N GLU A 50 11.52 -16.95 11.95
CA GLU A 50 12.75 -17.52 11.38
C GLU A 50 13.99 -16.66 11.68
N ILE A 51 13.85 -15.34 11.78
CA ILE A 51 14.93 -14.44 12.20
C ILE A 51 15.17 -14.56 13.70
N GLU A 52 14.13 -14.56 14.53
CA GLU A 52 14.26 -14.69 15.98
C GLU A 52 14.92 -16.02 16.39
N GLU A 53 14.61 -17.12 15.71
CA GLU A 53 15.25 -18.42 15.96
C GLU A 53 16.75 -18.43 15.59
N ARG A 54 17.16 -17.57 14.64
CA ARG A 54 18.52 -17.52 14.12
C ARG A 54 19.43 -16.49 14.78
N MET A 55 18.85 -15.51 15.48
CA MET A 55 19.60 -14.44 16.14
C MET A 55 19.79 -14.76 17.63
N SER A 56 20.94 -14.44 18.23
CA SER A 56 21.08 -14.49 19.69
C SER A 56 20.19 -13.42 20.34
N ASP A 57 19.83 -13.62 21.62
CA ASP A 57 18.92 -12.80 22.41
C ASP A 57 19.22 -11.28 22.38
N GLU A 58 20.43 -10.86 21.97
CA GLU A 58 20.82 -9.46 21.86
C GLU A 58 20.21 -8.69 20.67
N ALA A 59 19.68 -9.36 19.62
CA ALA A 59 19.17 -8.67 18.45
C ALA A 59 17.68 -8.29 18.58
N THR A 60 17.40 -7.12 19.15
CA THR A 60 16.03 -6.58 19.19
C THR A 60 15.56 -6.19 17.79
N THR A 61 14.91 -7.10 17.09
CA THR A 61 14.27 -6.77 15.81
C THR A 61 13.01 -5.95 16.12
N ARG A 62 12.87 -4.73 15.57
CA ARG A 62 11.62 -3.95 15.73
C ARG A 62 10.52 -4.63 14.92
N ALA A 63 9.44 -5.06 15.58
CA ALA A 63 8.29 -5.66 14.91
C ALA A 63 7.27 -4.58 14.52
N ILE A 64 6.65 -4.72 13.36
CA ILE A 64 5.51 -3.88 12.96
C ILE A 64 4.26 -4.48 13.59
N ARG A 65 3.52 -3.69 14.38
CA ARG A 65 2.22 -4.12 14.89
C ARG A 65 1.20 -4.05 13.76
N TRP A 66 0.86 -5.18 13.15
CA TRP A 66 -0.15 -5.23 12.10
C TRP A 66 -1.54 -5.48 12.70
N LEU A 67 -2.47 -4.52 12.52
CA LEU A 67 -3.84 -4.59 13.01
C LEU A 67 -4.83 -4.68 11.84
N ARG A 68 -5.78 -5.62 11.95
CA ARG A 68 -6.91 -5.71 11.01
C ARG A 68 -8.06 -4.85 11.52
N ILE A 69 -8.59 -4.00 10.66
CA ILE A 69 -9.72 -3.14 10.98
C ILE A 69 -10.97 -4.02 11.14
N PRO A 70 -11.71 -3.92 12.26
CA PRO A 70 -12.93 -4.69 12.42
C PRO A 70 -13.98 -4.26 11.39
N PRO A 71 -14.86 -5.18 10.93
CA PRO A 71 -15.86 -4.91 9.89
C PRO A 71 -16.77 -3.71 10.19
N HIS A 72 -16.89 -3.33 11.46
CA HIS A 72 -17.78 -2.29 11.96
C HIS A 72 -17.08 -0.96 12.30
N ALA A 73 -15.90 -0.67 11.73
CA ALA A 73 -15.24 0.63 11.85
C ALA A 73 -15.28 1.47 10.54
N PRO A 74 -16.48 1.82 10.02
CA PRO A 74 -16.63 2.52 8.74
C PRO A 74 -16.02 3.93 8.73
N HIS A 75 -15.83 4.56 9.90
CA HIS A 75 -15.16 5.86 10.01
C HIS A 75 -13.66 5.80 9.63
N MET A 76 -12.99 4.68 9.93
CA MET A 76 -11.60 4.44 9.49
C MET A 76 -11.56 4.18 7.97
N GLY A 77 -12.51 3.39 7.47
CA GLY A 77 -12.67 3.13 6.04
C GLY A 77 -12.89 4.42 5.24
N GLY A 78 -13.82 5.28 5.67
CA GLY A 78 -14.17 6.51 4.96
C GLY A 78 -13.05 7.56 4.89
N SER A 79 -12.08 7.53 5.82
CA SER A 79 -10.91 8.41 5.76
C SER A 79 -9.90 7.93 4.71
N TRP A 80 -9.64 6.62 4.69
CA TRP A 80 -8.79 5.99 3.69
C TRP A 80 -9.37 6.11 2.27
N GLU A 81 -10.67 5.87 2.11
CA GLU A 81 -11.38 6.02 0.83
C GLU A 81 -11.27 7.44 0.27
N ARG A 82 -11.42 8.47 1.13
CA ARG A 82 -11.23 9.87 0.74
C ARG A 82 -9.81 10.16 0.28
N LEU A 83 -8.80 9.59 0.94
CA LEU A 83 -7.40 9.73 0.52
C LEU A 83 -7.16 9.05 -0.84
N VAL A 84 -7.64 7.80 -1.01
CA VAL A 84 -7.56 7.08 -2.28
C VAL A 84 -8.25 7.86 -3.40
N ARG A 85 -9.42 8.44 -3.12
CA ARG A 85 -10.15 9.30 -4.08
C ARG A 85 -9.33 10.53 -4.46
N SER A 86 -8.70 11.19 -3.50
CA SER A 86 -7.86 12.37 -3.74
C SER A 86 -6.67 12.03 -4.63
N ILE A 87 -6.00 10.90 -4.38
CA ILE A 87 -4.89 10.41 -5.22
C ILE A 87 -5.39 10.08 -6.63
N LYS A 88 -6.54 9.39 -6.76
CA LYS A 88 -7.15 9.09 -8.08
C LYS A 88 -7.45 10.36 -8.86
N VAL A 89 -8.06 11.37 -8.23
CA VAL A 89 -8.38 12.65 -8.87
C VAL A 89 -7.12 13.36 -9.33
N ALA A 90 -6.09 13.47 -8.48
CA ALA A 90 -4.83 14.11 -8.83
C ALA A 90 -4.10 13.37 -9.98
N LEU A 91 -4.09 12.03 -9.93
CA LEU A 91 -3.49 11.21 -10.97
C LEU A 91 -4.26 11.33 -12.29
N SER A 92 -5.60 11.29 -12.26
CA SER A 92 -6.42 11.53 -13.43
C SER A 92 -6.12 12.91 -14.03
N ALA A 93 -6.12 13.98 -13.24
CA ALA A 93 -5.81 15.32 -13.75
C ALA A 93 -4.41 15.37 -14.43
N THR A 94 -3.42 14.70 -13.86
CA THR A 94 -2.03 14.70 -14.37
C THR A 94 -1.85 13.80 -15.60
N LEU A 95 -2.59 12.69 -15.70
CA LEU A 95 -2.53 11.80 -16.86
C LEU A 95 -3.36 12.32 -18.05
N HIS A 96 -4.48 13.01 -17.78
CA HIS A 96 -5.31 13.61 -18.84
C HIS A 96 -4.66 14.85 -19.48
N THR A 97 -3.67 15.48 -18.84
CA THR A 97 -2.91 16.61 -19.43
C THR A 97 -1.84 16.19 -20.44
N ARG A 98 -1.58 14.87 -20.62
CA ARG A 98 -0.59 14.36 -21.59
C ARG A 98 -1.16 13.91 -22.94
N ALA A 99 -2.47 13.93 -23.15
CA ALA A 99 -3.02 13.74 -24.48
C ALA A 99 -3.24 15.13 -25.11
N PRO A 100 -2.43 15.57 -26.10
CA PRO A 100 -2.93 16.59 -27.00
C PRO A 100 -4.20 16.01 -27.60
N LYS A 101 -5.36 16.62 -27.28
CA LYS A 101 -6.56 16.38 -28.10
C LYS A 101 -6.15 16.80 -29.49
N THR A 102 -5.99 15.84 -30.40
CA THR A 102 -5.86 16.12 -31.83
C THR A 102 -7.15 16.84 -32.22
N LYS A 103 -7.12 18.17 -32.14
CA LYS A 103 -8.15 19.02 -32.75
C LYS A 103 -7.94 18.85 -34.24
N TYR A 104 -8.60 17.87 -34.84
CA TYR A 104 -8.92 17.99 -36.25
C TYR A 104 -9.87 19.17 -36.34
N TYR A 105 -9.33 20.26 -36.89
CA TYR A 105 -10.01 21.50 -37.14
C TYR A 105 -11.30 21.22 -37.91
N THR A 106 -12.43 21.60 -37.32
CA THR A 106 -13.61 21.97 -38.08
C THR A 106 -13.28 23.30 -38.76
N HIS A 107 -13.07 23.31 -40.08
CA HIS A 107 -13.19 24.51 -40.91
C HIS A 107 -13.37 24.13 -42.39
N CYS A 108 -14.50 24.58 -42.95
CA CYS A 108 -14.85 24.88 -44.36
C CYS A 108 -14.49 23.85 -45.45
N CYS A 109 -15.38 23.42 -46.35
CA CYS A 109 -16.65 23.97 -46.87
C CYS A 109 -17.76 22.92 -46.91
#